data_AF-A0A6I3ZRN4-F1
#
_entry.id   AF-A0A6I3ZRN4-F1
#
_cell.length_a   1.000
_cell.length_b   1.000
_cell.length_c   1.000
_cell.angle_alpha   90.00
_cell.angle_beta   90.00
_cell.angle_gamma   90.00
#
_symmetry.space_group_name_H-M   'P 1'
#
loop_
_entity.id
_entity.type
_entity.pdbx_description
1 polymer ?
#
loop_
_entity_poly.entity_id
_entity_poly.type
_entity_poly.pdbx_seq_one_letter_code
_entity_poly.pdbx_strand_id
1 'polypeptide(L)'
;MAAIAQSDGLVNPSDLAEQLDFRAQSALQKPLQDLIAAGLITRENGPGRVYYRRNPHSLWESALELLAQALATEVTEAPVSER
;
A
#
# COMPACT_ATOMS: atom_id res chain seq x y z
N MET A 1 -1.83 -1.00 -1.29
CA MET A 1 -1.73 -2.43 -0.93
C MET A 1 -0.28 -2.82 -0.63
N ALA A 2 0.63 -2.83 -1.61
CA ALA A 2 2.01 -3.28 -1.39
C ALA A 2 2.79 -2.46 -0.34
N ALA A 3 2.62 -1.12 -0.28
CA ALA A 3 3.24 -0.31 0.78
C ALA A 3 2.74 -0.68 2.20
N ILE A 4 1.45 -1.00 2.34
CA ILE A 4 0.87 -1.51 3.60
C ILE A 4 1.39 -2.93 3.88
N ALA A 5 1.61 -3.74 2.86
CA ALA A 5 2.15 -5.08 3.01
C ALA A 5 3.63 -5.08 3.48
N GLN A 6 4.39 -4.04 3.11
CA GLN A 6 5.79 -3.84 3.54
C GLN A 6 5.91 -3.24 4.95
N SER A 7 4.83 -2.72 5.53
CA SER A 7 4.88 -2.14 6.87
C SER A 7 4.90 -3.23 7.96
N ASP A 8 5.22 -2.81 9.19
CA ASP A 8 5.18 -3.62 10.41
C ASP A 8 3.75 -4.03 10.83
N GLY A 9 2.74 -3.66 10.05
CA GLY A 9 1.33 -3.95 10.29
C GLY A 9 0.56 -2.83 10.97
N LEU A 10 1.20 -1.73 11.37
CA LEU A 10 0.51 -0.50 11.76
C LEU A 10 0.68 0.57 10.67
N VAL A 11 -0.40 1.27 10.33
CA VAL A 11 -0.42 2.23 9.24
C VAL A 11 -1.03 3.53 9.72
N ASN A 12 -0.25 4.61 9.66
CA ASN A 12 -0.77 5.97 9.76
C ASN A 12 -1.08 6.50 8.34
N PRO A 13 -2.26 7.05 8.06
CA PRO A 13 -2.59 7.51 6.71
C PRO A 13 -1.81 8.74 6.25
N SER A 14 -1.35 9.59 7.18
CA SER A 14 -0.48 10.73 6.83
C SER A 14 0.87 10.21 6.34
N ASP A 15 1.51 9.35 7.14
CA ASP A 15 2.81 8.77 6.80
C ASP A 15 2.73 7.94 5.50
N LEU A 16 1.63 7.21 5.29
CA LEU A 16 1.40 6.46 4.06
C LEU A 16 1.22 7.38 2.84
N ALA A 17 0.57 8.54 3.00
CA ALA A 17 0.41 9.51 1.92
C ALA A 17 1.77 10.11 1.54
N GLU A 18 2.60 10.45 2.52
CA GLU A 18 3.96 10.93 2.31
C GLU A 18 4.84 9.88 1.63
N GLN A 19 4.80 8.63 2.11
CA GLN A 19 5.57 7.52 1.52
C GLN A 19 5.22 7.27 0.04
N LEU A 20 3.96 7.47 -0.33
CA LEU A 20 3.46 7.26 -1.70
C LEU A 20 3.46 8.53 -2.55
N ASP A 21 4.03 9.63 -2.04
CA ASP A 21 4.07 10.94 -2.69
C ASP A 21 2.68 11.47 -3.12
N PHE A 22 1.66 11.21 -2.30
CA PHE A 22 0.33 11.77 -2.51
C PHE A 22 0.25 13.20 -1.96
N ARG A 23 -0.23 14.13 -2.81
CA ARG A 23 -0.44 15.54 -2.44
C ARG A 23 -1.45 15.75 -1.31
N ALA A 24 -2.37 14.82 -1.11
CA ALA A 24 -3.41 14.92 -0.10
C ALA A 24 -3.76 13.53 0.45
N GLN A 25 -3.90 13.45 1.77
CA GLN A 25 -4.32 12.24 2.49
C GLN A 25 -5.68 11.72 2.02
N SER A 26 -6.58 12.59 1.54
CA SER A 26 -7.89 12.21 1.02
C SER A 26 -7.82 11.26 -0.17
N ALA A 27 -6.71 11.24 -0.93
CA ALA A 27 -6.47 10.27 -1.99
C ALA A 27 -6.49 8.81 -1.46
N LEU A 28 -6.16 8.61 -0.19
CA LEU A 28 -6.17 7.30 0.46
C LEU A 28 -7.54 6.91 1.01
N GLN A 29 -8.52 7.83 1.08
CA GLN A 29 -9.78 7.58 1.78
C GLN A 29 -10.55 6.39 1.17
N LYS A 30 -10.76 6.41 -0.15
CA LYS A 30 -11.48 5.34 -0.84
C LYS A 30 -10.71 4.00 -0.81
N PRO A 31 -9.40 3.95 -1.13
CA PRO A 31 -8.61 2.73 -0.98
C PRO A 31 -8.64 2.13 0.44
N LEU A 32 -8.53 2.95 1.49
CA LEU A 32 -8.57 2.47 2.86
C LEU A 32 -9.96 1.93 3.23
N GLN A 33 -11.04 2.58 2.78
CA GLN A 33 -12.40 2.06 2.96
C GLN A 33 -12.61 0.70 2.29
N ASP A 34 -12.07 0.51 1.08
CA ASP A 34 -12.19 -0.76 0.36
C ASP A 34 -11.42 -1.88 1.06
N LEU A 35 -10.24 -1.57 1.62
CA LEU A 35 -9.46 -2.54 2.41
C LEU A 35 -10.16 -2.91 3.73
N ILE A 36 -10.86 -1.98 4.38
CA ILE A 36 -11.68 -2.28 5.56
C ILE A 36 -12.86 -3.17 5.16
N ALA A 37 -13.56 -2.84 4.07
CA ALA A 37 -14.69 -3.61 3.59
C ALA A 37 -14.31 -5.04 3.20
N ALA A 38 -13.10 -5.23 2.67
CA ALA A 38 -12.52 -6.54 2.39
C ALA A 38 -11.99 -7.29 3.63
N GLY A 39 -12.04 -6.68 4.82
CA GLY A 39 -11.53 -7.26 6.06
C GLY A 39 -10.00 -7.36 6.13
N LEU A 40 -9.29 -6.64 5.26
CA LEU A 40 -7.82 -6.68 5.17
C LEU A 40 -7.15 -5.79 6.20
N ILE A 41 -7.78 -4.67 6.56
CA ILE A 41 -7.30 -3.79 7.63
C ILE A 41 -8.42 -3.46 8.60
N THR A 42 -8.04 -3.17 9.84
CA THR A 42 -8.94 -2.72 10.90
C THR A 42 -8.58 -1.30 11.31
N ARG A 43 -9.58 -0.42 11.40
CA ARG A 43 -9.37 0.95 11.89
C ARG A 43 -9.26 0.94 13.41
N GLU A 44 -8.19 1.53 13.93
CA GLU A 44 -7.96 1.75 15.35
C GLU A 44 -8.01 3.26 15.64
N ASN A 45 -8.87 3.64 16.59
CA ASN A 45 -8.96 5.02 17.05
C ASN A 45 -8.00 5.20 18.23
N GLY A 46 -6.87 5.87 17.99
CA GLY A 46 -5.97 6.31 19.04
C GLY A 46 -6.33 7.70 19.58
N PRO A 47 -5.68 8.16 20.65
CA PRO A 47 -5.90 9.51 21.18
C PRO A 47 -5.48 10.56 20.14
N GLY A 48 -6.48 11.20 19.52
CA GLY A 48 -6.32 12.27 18.53
C GLY A 48 -5.82 11.84 17.15
N ARG A 49 -5.63 10.54 16.90
CA ARG A 49 -5.10 10.01 15.62
C ARG A 49 -5.78 8.71 15.22
N VAL A 50 -5.93 8.53 13.91
CA VAL A 50 -6.47 7.30 13.32
C VAL A 50 -5.31 6.46 12.82
N TYR A 51 -5.31 5.19 13.19
CA TYR A 51 -4.39 4.19 12.67
C TYR A 51 -5.17 3.05 12.02
N TYR A 52 -4.49 2.29 11.18
CA TYR A 52 -5.02 1.07 10.59
C TYR A 52 -4.07 -0.08 10.91
N ARG A 53 -4.61 -1.17 11.45
CA ARG A 53 -3.86 -2.40 11.67
C ARG A 53 -4.12 -3.36 10.53
N ARG A 54 -3.05 -3.96 10.02
CA ARG A 54 -3.12 -5.03 9.03
C ARG A 54 -3.66 -6.31 9.67
N ASN A 55 -4.71 -6.87 9.10
CA ASN A 55 -5.22 -8.17 9.50
C ASN A 55 -4.41 -9.27 8.79
N PRO A 56 -4.17 -10.43 9.43
CA PRO A 56 -3.51 -11.57 8.79
C PRO A 56 -4.31 -12.03 7.56
N HIS A 57 -3.67 -12.03 6.39
CA HIS A 57 -4.30 -12.46 5.14
C HIS A 57 -3.24 -12.83 4.08
N SER A 58 -3.49 -13.86 3.28
CA SER A 58 -2.56 -14.33 2.23
C SER A 58 -2.34 -13.33 1.10
N LEU A 59 -3.36 -12.52 0.80
CA LEU A 59 -3.28 -11.47 -0.22
C LEU A 59 -2.15 -10.45 -0.02
N TRP A 60 -1.61 -10.32 1.19
CA TRP A 60 -0.45 -9.45 1.42
C TRP A 60 0.81 -9.96 0.74
N GLU A 61 1.06 -11.27 0.80
CA GLU A 61 2.18 -11.90 0.12
C GLU A 61 2.00 -11.78 -1.40
N SER A 62 0.79 -12.07 -1.89
CA SER A 62 0.47 -11.93 -3.32
C SER A 62 0.64 -10.49 -3.81
N ALA A 63 0.30 -9.48 -3.00
CA ALA A 63 0.49 -8.08 -3.37
C ALA A 63 1.97 -7.70 -3.48
N LEU A 64 2.85 -8.30 -2.67
CA LEU A 64 4.30 -8.12 -2.76
C LEU A 64 4.88 -8.84 -3.98
N GLU A 65 4.40 -10.06 -4.26
CA GLU A 65 4.81 -10.82 -5.43
C GLU A 65 4.45 -10.08 -6.73
N LEU A 66 3.23 -9.56 -6.85
CA LEU A 66 2.80 -8.77 -8.00
C LEU A 66 3.64 -7.50 -8.16
N LEU A 67 4.00 -6.83 -7.05
CA LEU A 67 4.90 -5.68 -7.11
C LEU A 67 6.29 -6.10 -7.62
N ALA A 68 6.84 -7.21 -7.12
CA ALA A 68 8.14 -7.71 -7.56
C ALA A 68 8.14 -8.06 -9.06
N GLN A 69 7.07 -8.69 -9.56
CA GLN A 69 6.91 -8.99 -10.98
C GLN A 69 6.83 -7.72 -11.84
N ALA A 70 6.07 -6.72 -11.41
CA ALA A 70 5.96 -5.44 -12.12
C ALA A 70 7.32 -4.73 -12.21
N LEU A 71 8.04 -4.64 -11.09
CA LEU A 71 9.36 -4.03 -11.05
C LEU A 71 10.40 -4.80 -11.87
N ALA A 72 10.33 -6.14 -11.88
CA ALA A 72 11.21 -6.96 -12.72
C ALA A 72 10.93 -6.74 -14.21
N THR A 73 9.66 -6.53 -14.58
CA THR A 73 9.24 -6.27 -15.96
C THR A 73 9.79 -4.93 -16.46
N GLU A 74 9.69 -3.87 -15.65
CA GLU A 74 10.21 -2.53 -15.97
C GLU A 74 11.74 -2.51 -16.20
N VAL A 75 12.49 -3.37 -15.51
CA VAL A 75 13.95 -3.50 -15.70
C VAL A 75 14.31 -4.12 -17.06
N THR A 76 13.43 -4.97 -17.61
CA THR A 76 13.63 -5.62 -18.92
C THR A 76 13.30 -4.75 -20.12
N GLU A 77 12.51 -3.68 -19.96
CA GLU A 77 12.13 -2.75 -21.05
C GLU A 77 13.11 -1.58 -21.24
N ALA A 78 14.41 -1.78 -20.96
CA ALA A 78 15.44 -0.80 -21.31
C ALA A 78 15.45 -0.58 -22.85
N PRO A 79 15.53 0.68 -23.34
CA PRO A 79 15.28 0.98 -24.74
C PRO A 79 16.35 0.36 -25.64
N VAL A 80 15.92 -0.49 -26.57
CA VAL A 80 16.71 -0.81 -27.75
C VAL A 80 16.90 0.50 -28.52
N SER A 81 18.07 1.09 -28.37
CA SER A 81 18.52 2.23 -29.16
C SER A 81 18.73 1.71 -30.58
N GLU A 82 17.70 1.80 -31.41
CA GLU A 82 17.85 1.61 -32.86
C GLU A 82 18.81 2.69 -33.38
N ARG A 83 19.99 2.24 -33.80
CA ARG A 83 20.97 3.02 -34.56
C ARG A 83 20.84 2.69 -36.03
#